data_AF-X0RVA3-F1
#
_entry.id   AF-X0RVA3-F1
#
_cell.length_a   1.000
_cell.length_b   1.000
_cell.length_c   1.000
_cell.angle_alpha   90.00
_cell.angle_beta   90.00
_cell.angle_gamma   90.00
#
_symmetry.space_group_name_H-M   'P 1'
#
loop_
_entity.id
_entity.type
_entity.pdbx_description
1 polymer ?
#
loop_
_entity_poly.entity_id
_entity_poly.type
_entity_poly.pdbx_seq_one_letter_code
_entity_poly.pdbx_strand_id
1 'polypeptide(L)'
;DDIIPDGSEDRRGWWGSEFLSDEIKTFGSKLWLLKRSKMSNDLLERIREYCEEALEWMIQVGITNEILIEVFKHSMETVEIVLTIVKPDKTVSYRYYYNWEAQLFTKG
;
A
#
# COMPACT_ATOMS: atom_id res chain seq x y z
N ASP A 1 -8.86 -16.82 0.21
CA ASP A 1 -7.94 -16.87 1.37
C ASP A 1 -6.53 -17.18 0.90
N ASP A 2 -5.57 -16.35 1.31
CA ASP A 2 -4.15 -16.51 0.98
C ASP A 2 -3.51 -17.58 1.89
N ILE A 3 -2.67 -18.44 1.31
CA ILE A 3 -1.96 -19.51 2.03
C ILE A 3 -0.66 -18.95 2.60
N ILE A 4 -0.48 -19.03 3.92
CA ILE A 4 0.75 -18.60 4.59
C ILE A 4 1.84 -19.68 4.36
N PRO A 5 3.00 -19.34 3.75
CA PRO A 5 4.00 -20.34 3.33
C PRO A 5 4.67 -21.15 4.45
N ASP A 6 4.72 -20.62 5.67
CA ASP A 6 5.32 -21.30 6.84
C ASP A 6 4.29 -22.04 7.71
N GLY A 7 3.01 -22.04 7.30
CA GLY A 7 1.92 -22.70 8.03
C GLY A 7 1.55 -22.02 9.35
N SER A 8 2.10 -20.84 9.65
CA SER A 8 1.69 -20.04 10.79
C SER A 8 0.37 -19.31 10.53
N GLU A 9 -0.19 -18.70 11.57
CA GLU A 9 -1.31 -17.75 11.47
C GLU A 9 -0.84 -16.29 11.40
N ASP A 10 0.48 -16.05 11.29
CA ASP A 10 1.05 -14.72 11.23
C ASP A 10 0.79 -14.09 9.85
N ARG A 11 -0.22 -13.22 9.80
CA ARG A 11 -0.58 -12.46 8.59
C ARG A 11 0.38 -11.30 8.29
N ARG A 12 1.39 -11.09 9.15
CA ARG A 12 2.28 -9.94 9.17
C ARG A 12 1.47 -8.64 9.11
N GLY A 13 2.13 -7.55 8.73
CA GLY A 13 1.51 -6.24 8.56
C GLY A 13 2.26 -5.17 9.32
N TRP A 14 1.61 -4.03 9.47
CA TRP A 14 2.15 -2.91 10.22
C TRP A 14 1.54 -2.88 11.62
N TRP A 15 2.40 -2.82 12.65
CA TRP A 15 1.99 -2.76 14.06
C TRP A 15 1.04 -1.58 14.35
N GLY A 16 1.16 -0.50 13.58
CA GLY A 16 0.31 0.68 13.70
C GLY A 16 -1.13 0.47 13.24
N SER A 17 -1.44 -0.69 12.63
CA SER A 17 -2.78 -0.97 12.09
C SER A 17 -3.84 -1.04 13.18
N GLU A 18 -3.48 -1.44 14.41
CA GLU A 18 -4.41 -1.42 15.55
C GLU A 18 -4.85 0.00 15.96
N PHE A 19 -4.11 1.02 15.54
CA PHE A 19 -4.36 2.43 15.88
C PHE A 19 -5.00 3.22 14.73
N LEU A 20 -5.37 2.55 13.64
CA LEU A 20 -6.01 3.20 12.51
C LEU A 20 -7.51 3.36 12.75
N SER A 21 -8.06 4.42 12.16
CA SER A 21 -9.51 4.59 12.07
C SER A 21 -10.11 3.49 11.18
N ASP A 22 -11.40 3.19 11.37
CA ASP A 22 -12.14 2.21 10.56
C ASP A 22 -12.09 2.49 9.04
N GLU A 23 -11.75 3.73 8.65
CA GLU A 23 -11.59 4.18 7.26
C GLU A 23 -10.30 3.66 6.60
N ILE A 24 -9.25 3.33 7.35
CA ILE A 24 -8.01 2.76 6.82
C ILE A 24 -7.73 1.43 7.52
N LYS A 25 -8.06 0.33 6.85
CA LYS A 25 -8.09 -0.99 7.49
C LYS A 25 -6.71 -1.55 7.84
N THR A 26 -5.73 -1.44 6.93
CA THR A 26 -4.39 -2.01 7.12
C THR A 26 -3.39 -1.35 6.17
N PHE A 27 -2.15 -1.17 6.63
CA PHE A 27 -1.03 -0.81 5.76
C PHE A 27 -0.12 -2.01 5.51
N GLY A 28 0.51 -2.02 4.34
CA GLY A 28 1.46 -3.04 3.92
C GLY A 28 0.95 -3.84 2.73
N SER A 29 1.81 -4.71 2.20
CA SER A 29 1.49 -5.54 1.04
C SER A 29 1.75 -7.01 1.33
N LYS A 30 0.97 -7.88 0.68
CA LYS A 30 1.09 -9.34 0.72
C LYS A 30 2.20 -9.91 -0.17
N LEU A 31 3.03 -9.08 -0.81
CA LEU A 31 4.17 -9.52 -1.62
C LEU A 31 5.09 -10.53 -0.92
N TRP A 32 5.14 -10.49 0.42
CA TRP A 32 5.92 -11.44 1.21
C TRP A 32 5.44 -12.90 1.11
N LEU A 33 4.17 -13.13 0.78
CA LEU A 33 3.59 -14.47 0.53
C LEU A 33 4.18 -15.11 -0.75
N LEU A 34 4.70 -14.29 -1.66
CA LEU A 34 5.28 -14.70 -2.93
C LEU A 34 6.78 -15.01 -2.83
N LYS A 35 7.34 -15.00 -1.62
CA LYS A 35 8.75 -15.27 -1.39
C LYS A 35 9.08 -16.70 -1.86
N ARG A 36 10.13 -16.83 -2.67
CA ARG A 36 10.60 -18.10 -3.28
C ARG A 36 9.59 -18.72 -4.26
N SER A 37 8.61 -17.98 -4.74
CA SER A 37 7.75 -18.44 -5.84
C SER A 37 8.52 -18.58 -7.14
N LYS A 38 8.11 -19.54 -7.97
CA LYS A 38 8.68 -19.75 -9.30
C LYS A 38 8.23 -18.63 -10.24
N MET A 39 9.15 -18.11 -11.05
CA MET A 39 8.86 -17.14 -12.10
C MET A 39 7.80 -17.70 -13.08
N SER A 40 6.63 -17.08 -13.12
CA SER A 40 5.48 -17.43 -13.97
C SER A 40 4.62 -16.20 -14.23
N ASN A 41 3.74 -16.24 -15.24
CA ASN A 41 2.79 -15.15 -15.48
C ASN A 41 1.81 -14.98 -14.31
N ASP A 42 1.39 -16.08 -13.69
CA ASP A 42 0.55 -16.09 -12.49
C ASP A 42 1.22 -15.40 -11.29
N LEU A 43 2.55 -15.51 -11.16
CA LEU A 43 3.30 -14.74 -10.18
C LEU A 43 3.24 -13.24 -10.47
N LEU A 44 3.43 -12.82 -11.72
CA LEU A 44 3.37 -11.39 -12.09
C LEU A 44 1.98 -10.81 -11.84
N GLU A 45 0.94 -11.58 -12.13
CA GLU A 45 -0.47 -11.22 -11.85
C GLU A 45 -0.70 -11.00 -10.36
N ARG A 46 -0.33 -11.97 -9.52
CA ARG A 46 -0.45 -11.86 -8.06
C ARG A 46 0.35 -10.70 -7.47
N ILE A 47 1.53 -10.40 -8.03
CA ILE A 47 2.31 -9.24 -7.63
C ILE A 47 1.51 -7.96 -7.86
N ARG A 48 0.85 -7.83 -9.02
CA ARG A 48 0.02 -6.66 -9.33
C ARG A 48 -1.16 -6.56 -8.39
N GLU A 49 -1.92 -7.64 -8.21
CA GLU A 49 -3.07 -7.69 -7.30
C GLU A 49 -2.68 -7.27 -5.87
N TYR A 50 -1.57 -7.79 -5.34
CA TYR A 50 -1.08 -7.44 -4.01
C TYR A 50 -0.54 -6.02 -3.90
N CYS A 51 -0.12 -5.40 -5.01
CA CYS A 51 0.23 -3.98 -5.05
C CYS A 51 -1.03 -3.10 -5.10
N GLU A 52 -2.05 -3.49 -5.88
CA GLU A 52 -3.33 -2.78 -5.97
C GLU A 52 -4.04 -2.78 -4.62
N GLU A 53 -4.18 -3.95 -3.98
CA GLU A 53 -4.78 -4.09 -2.64
C GLU A 53 -4.04 -3.24 -1.61
N ALA A 54 -2.70 -3.22 -1.65
CA ALA A 54 -1.88 -2.48 -0.69
C ALA A 54 -1.99 -0.95 -0.83
N LEU A 55 -2.37 -0.46 -2.00
CA LEU A 55 -2.41 0.98 -2.32
C LEU A 55 -3.84 1.53 -2.47
N GLU A 56 -4.86 0.67 -2.45
CA GLU A 56 -6.27 1.05 -2.59
C GLU A 56 -6.69 2.13 -1.58
N TRP A 57 -6.17 2.08 -0.35
CA TRP A 57 -6.47 3.06 0.69
C TRP A 57 -6.18 4.51 0.26
N MET A 58 -5.18 4.75 -0.60
CA MET A 58 -4.83 6.09 -1.07
C MET A 58 -5.93 6.72 -1.92
N ILE A 59 -6.68 5.88 -2.66
CA ILE A 59 -7.86 6.31 -3.42
C ILE A 59 -9.02 6.56 -2.46
N GLN A 60 -9.24 5.66 -1.50
CA GLN A 60 -10.33 5.76 -0.52
C GLN A 60 -10.27 7.05 0.31
N VAL A 61 -9.07 7.48 0.70
CA VAL A 61 -8.88 8.75 1.45
C VAL A 61 -8.69 9.98 0.55
N GLY A 62 -8.74 9.81 -0.78
CA GLY A 62 -8.66 10.90 -1.74
C GLY A 62 -7.26 11.52 -1.92
N ILE A 63 -6.18 10.80 -1.58
CA ILE A 63 -4.80 11.24 -1.86
C ILE A 63 -4.51 11.22 -3.36
N THR A 64 -5.04 10.21 -4.07
CA THR A 64 -4.88 10.01 -5.51
C THR A 64 -6.21 9.61 -6.14
N ASN A 65 -6.42 9.95 -7.41
CA ASN A 65 -7.61 9.49 -8.14
C ASN A 65 -7.37 8.15 -8.84
N GLU A 66 -6.12 7.85 -9.17
CA GLU A 66 -5.75 6.69 -9.96
C GLU A 66 -4.36 6.20 -9.58
N ILE A 67 -4.22 4.88 -9.56
CA ILE A 67 -2.96 4.19 -9.34
C ILE A 67 -2.83 3.17 -10.47
N LEU A 68 -1.74 3.26 -11.22
CA LEU A 68 -1.41 2.32 -12.28
C LEU A 68 -0.21 1.49 -11.83
N ILE A 69 -0.35 0.17 -11.89
CA ILE A 69 0.70 -0.76 -11.53
C ILE A 69 1.00 -1.63 -12.74
N GLU A 70 2.24 -1.57 -13.19
CA GLU A 70 2.75 -2.44 -14.24
C GLU A 70 3.83 -3.34 -13.66
N VAL A 71 3.74 -4.64 -13.98
CA VAL A 71 4.65 -5.65 -13.45
C VAL A 71 5.31 -6.35 -14.62
N PHE A 72 6.64 -6.28 -14.66
CA PHE A 72 7.44 -6.82 -15.74
C PHE A 72 8.40 -7.88 -15.23
N LYS A 73 8.58 -8.94 -16.03
CA LYS A 73 9.72 -9.82 -15.87
C LYS A 73 10.97 -9.10 -16.36
N HIS A 74 11.81 -8.67 -15.44
CA HIS A 74 13.08 -8.02 -15.77
C HIS A 74 14.17 -9.04 -16.11
N SER A 75 14.22 -10.15 -15.34
CA SER A 75 15.19 -11.24 -15.55
C SER A 75 14.57 -12.60 -15.23
N MET A 76 15.36 -13.67 -15.23
CA MET A 76 14.89 -14.99 -14.81
C MET A 76 14.49 -15.04 -13.32
N GLU A 77 15.06 -14.16 -12.49
CA GLU A 77 14.89 -14.17 -11.03
C GLU A 77 14.42 -12.83 -10.46
N THR A 78 14.22 -11.82 -11.31
CA THR A 78 13.87 -10.46 -10.90
C THR A 78 12.58 -10.01 -11.59
N VAL A 79 11.68 -9.46 -10.78
CA VAL A 79 10.48 -8.76 -11.23
C VAL A 79 10.68 -7.27 -10.98
N GLU A 80 10.26 -6.47 -11.95
CA GLU A 80 10.21 -5.01 -11.88
C GLU A 80 8.76 -4.58 -11.70
N ILE A 81 8.52 -3.66 -10.77
CA ILE A 81 7.21 -3.08 -10.50
C ILE A 81 7.32 -1.59 -10.77
N VAL A 82 6.54 -1.11 -11.73
CA VAL A 82 6.41 0.31 -12.06
C VAL A 82 5.10 0.79 -11.47
N LEU A 83 5.20 1.78 -10.58
CA LEU A 83 4.06 2.40 -9.91
C LEU A 83 3.91 3.84 -10.39
N THR A 84 2.75 4.15 -10.98
CA THR A 84 2.37 5.52 -11.35
C THR A 84 1.21 5.96 -10.49
N ILE A 85 1.37 7.07 -9.76
CA ILE A 85 0.35 7.67 -8.91
C ILE A 85 -0.11 8.98 -9.55
N VAL A 86 -1.38 9.04 -9.95
CA VAL A 86 -1.93 10.21 -10.65
C VAL A 86 -2.46 11.22 -9.64
N LYS A 87 -1.76 12.35 -9.51
CA LYS A 87 -2.20 13.44 -8.66
C LYS A 87 -3.65 13.83 -9.02
N PRO A 88 -4.55 14.01 -8.03
CA PRO A 88 -5.91 14.42 -8.33
C PRO A 88 -5.90 15.82 -8.95
N ASP A 89 -6.70 16.04 -10.00
CA ASP A 89 -6.85 17.34 -10.70
C ASP A 89 -7.41 18.47 -9.81
N LYS A 90 -7.70 18.17 -8.54
CA LYS A 90 -8.13 19.15 -7.55
C LYS A 90 -6.92 19.80 -6.90
N THR A 91 -6.93 21.14 -6.85
CA THR A 91 -5.99 21.88 -6.02
C THR A 91 -6.36 21.66 -4.55
N VAL A 92 -5.63 20.77 -3.87
CA VAL A 92 -5.78 20.57 -2.42
C VAL A 92 -4.80 21.48 -1.71
N SER A 93 -5.32 22.44 -0.93
CA SER A 93 -4.50 23.33 -0.09
C SER A 93 -4.36 22.73 1.29
N TYR A 94 -3.22 22.12 1.58
CA TYR A 94 -2.89 21.68 2.92
C TYR A 94 -2.19 22.80 3.67
N ARG A 95 -2.66 23.12 4.87
CA ARG A 95 -1.94 23.99 5.79
C ARG A 95 -1.22 23.11 6.81
N TYR A 96 0.02 22.74 6.51
CA TYR A 96 0.88 22.03 7.45
C TYR A 96 1.53 23.06 8.40
N TYR A 97 1.21 22.96 9.69
CA TYR A 97 1.96 23.65 10.73
C TYR A 97 3.08 22.71 11.19
N TYR A 98 4.34 23.08 10.93
CA TYR A 98 5.54 22.30 11.32
C TYR A 98 5.83 22.35 12.84
N ASN A 99 5.10 23.17 13.56
CA ASN A 99 5.37 23.56 14.92
C ASN A 99 4.44 22.79 15.87
N TRP A 100 5.06 21.92 16.66
CA TRP A 100 4.46 21.11 17.74
C TRP A 100 3.63 21.93 18.74
N GLU A 101 3.82 23.25 18.81
CA GLU A 101 3.07 24.15 19.68
C GLU A 101 1.65 24.49 19.19
N ALA A 102 1.31 24.24 17.91
CA ALA A 102 -0.03 24.53 17.39
C ALA A 102 -1.12 23.56 17.90
N GLN A 103 -0.76 22.54 18.67
CA GLN A 103 -1.71 21.59 19.28
C GLN A 103 -2.27 22.08 20.63
N LEU A 104 -1.75 23.16 21.21
CA LEU A 104 -2.37 23.79 22.36
C LEU A 104 -3.54 24.67 21.88
N PHE A 105 -4.69 24.04 21.68
CA PHE A 105 -5.98 24.73 21.67
C PHE A 105 -6.13 25.50 22.98
N THR A 106 -5.68 26.76 23.00
CA THR A 106 -6.08 27.70 24.03
C THR A 106 -7.33 28.39 23.50
N LYS A 107 -8.50 27.93 23.94
CA LYS A 107 -9.75 28.68 23.82
C LYS A 107 -9.56 30.00 24.58
N GLY A 108 -9.55 31.11 23.85
CA GLY A 108 -9.73 32.46 24.35
C GLY A 108 -10.79 33.13 23.49
#